data_AF-A0A453RSV0-F1
#
_entry.id   AF-A0A453RSV0-F1
#
_cell.length_a   1.000
_cell.length_b   1.000
_cell.length_c   1.000
_cell.angle_alpha   90.00
_cell.angle_beta   90.00
_cell.angle_gamma   90.00
#
_symmetry.space_group_name_H-M   'P 1'
#
loop_
_entity.id
_entity.type
_entity.pdbx_description
1 polymer ?
#
loop_
_entity_poly.entity_id
_entity_poly.type
_entity_poly.pdbx_seq_one_letter_code
_entity_poly.pdbx_strand_id
1 'polypeptide(L)' 'RNSEDLSMKAKSKFSILLRGLAEPMSLREIARTWDACARKTIAEYAQKTGGGSFSSSYGCWENCVGA' A
#
# COMPACT_ATOMS: atom_id res chain seq x y z
N ARG A 1 -15.40 10.10 2.45
CA ARG A 1 -15.18 9.57 3.81
C ARG A 1 -14.01 8.57 3.84
N ASN A 2 -14.05 7.41 3.17
CA ASN A 2 -12.93 6.45 3.18
C ASN A 2 -11.56 7.00 2.70
N SER A 3 -11.53 7.95 1.75
CA SER A 3 -10.26 8.50 1.23
C SER A 3 -9.49 9.34 2.28
N GLU A 4 -10.20 10.13 3.10
CA GLU A 4 -9.57 10.95 4.15
C GLU A 4 -8.98 10.07 5.26
N ASP A 5 -9.66 8.99 5.61
CA ASP A 5 -9.19 8.00 6.59
C ASP A 5 -7.91 7.30 6.11
N LEU A 6 -7.83 6.96 4.81
CA LEU A 6 -6.64 6.36 4.21
C LEU A 6 -5.46 7.35 4.16
N SER A 7 -5.73 8.62 3.83
CA SER A 7 -4.71 9.67 3.85
C SER A 7 -4.15 9.88 5.26
N MET A 8 -5.01 9.93 6.28
CA MET A 8 -4.59 10.02 7.68
C MET A 8 -3.74 8.83 8.11
N LYS A 9 -4.15 7.61 7.75
CA LYS A 9 -3.40 6.38 8.06
C LYS A 9 -2.03 6.35 7.37
N ALA A 10 -1.95 6.74 6.10
CA ALA A 10 -0.70 6.83 5.36
C ALA A 10 0.25 7.87 5.97
N LYS A 11 -0.26 9.07 6.30
CA LYS A 11 0.51 10.14 6.96
C LYS A 11 1.03 9.74 8.34
N SER A 12 0.22 9.04 9.14
CA SER A 12 0.63 8.54 10.45
C SER A 12 1.81 7.56 10.33
N LYS A 13 1.72 6.57 9.42
CA LYS A 13 2.83 5.63 9.14
C LYS A 13 4.08 6.34 8.63
N PHE A 14 3.90 7.31 7.74
CA PHE A 14 4.99 8.10 7.20
C PHE A 14 5.73 8.87 8.29
N SER A 15 5.01 9.55 9.20
CA SER A 15 5.61 10.28 10.32
C SER A 15 6.46 9.39 11.24
N ILE A 16 6.01 8.15 11.49
CA ILE A 16 6.78 7.18 12.28
C ILE A 16 8.07 6.79 11.56
N LEU A 17 8.00 6.44 10.27
CA LEU A 17 9.19 6.05 9.50
C LEU A 17 10.17 7.21 9.30
N LEU A 18 9.65 8.43 9.09
CA LEU A 18 10.46 9.63 8.89
C LEU A 18 11.36 9.93 10.09
N ARG A 19 10.89 9.66 11.31
CA ARG A 19 11.68 9.82 12.55
C ARG A 19 12.84 8.82 12.68
N GLY A 20 12.79 7.72 11.93
CA GLY A 20 13.83 6.68 11.94
C GLY A 20 14.88 6.83 10.84
N LEU A 21 14.75 7.83 9.97
CA LEU A 21 15.72 8.08 8.91
C LEU A 21 16.90 8.91 9.46
N ALA A 22 18.10 8.60 8.99
CA ALA A 22 19.32 9.29 9.40
C ALA A 22 19.38 10.71 8.81
N GLU A 23 19.90 11.66 9.60
CA GLU A 23 20.12 13.03 9.14
C GLU A 23 21.52 13.21 8.52
N PRO A 24 21.66 14.04 7.47
CA PRO A 24 20.59 14.72 6.73
C PRO A 24 19.90 13.76 5.75
N MET A 25 18.56 13.72 5.79
CA MET A 25 17.78 12.89 4.87
C MET A 25 17.80 13.46 3.46
N SER A 26 17.97 12.62 2.45
CA SER A 26 17.74 13.05 1.08
C SER A 26 16.24 13.17 0.78
N LEU A 27 15.86 14.18 -0.01
CA LEU A 27 14.50 14.31 -0.53
C LEU A 27 14.02 13.04 -1.26
N ARG A 28 14.95 12.29 -1.87
CA ARG A 28 14.70 11.00 -2.51
C ARG A 28 14.26 9.95 -1.51
N GLU A 29 14.92 9.85 -0.36
CA GLU A 29 14.55 8.90 0.71
C GLU A 29 13.22 9.25 1.35
N ILE A 30 12.96 10.54 1.55
CA ILE A 30 11.66 11.05 2.03
C ILE A 30 10.54 10.64 1.06
N ALA A 31 10.73 10.87 -0.25
CA ALA A 31 9.76 10.50 -1.27
C ALA A 31 9.51 8.98 -1.34
N ARG A 32 10.58 8.18 -1.27
CA ARG A 32 10.48 6.71 -1.23
C ARG A 32 9.72 6.22 0.00
N THR A 33 9.97 6.83 1.15
CA THR A 33 9.29 6.48 2.41
C THR A 33 7.80 6.80 2.34
N TRP A 34 7.44 7.96 1.78
CA TRP A 34 6.03 8.31 1.52
C TRP A 34 5.34 7.31 0.58
N ASP A 35 5.95 7.00 -0.56
CA ASP A 35 5.39 6.06 -1.55
C ASP A 35 5.16 4.67 -0.92
N ALA A 36 6.10 4.17 -0.14
CA ALA A 36 5.96 2.91 0.59
C ALA A 36 4.78 2.93 1.59
N CYS A 37 4.63 4.01 2.38
CA CYS A 37 3.51 4.17 3.32
C CYS A 37 2.16 4.24 2.62
N ALA A 38 2.07 4.99 1.52
CA ALA A 38 0.85 5.15 0.74
C ALA A 38 0.44 3.82 0.11
N ARG A 39 1.35 3.15 -0.61
CA ARG A 39 1.09 1.84 -1.23
C ARG A 39 0.67 0.79 -0.23
N LYS A 40 1.37 0.68 0.91
CA LYS A 40 1.02 -0.27 1.97
C LYS A 40 -0.37 0.00 2.54
N THR A 41 -0.73 1.27 2.73
CA THR A 41 -2.04 1.64 3.27
C THR A 41 -3.19 1.30 2.31
N ILE A 42 -2.98 1.54 1.01
CA ILE A 42 -3.94 1.17 -0.04
C ILE A 42 -4.05 -0.35 -0.17
N ALA A 43 -2.93 -1.08 -0.14
CA ALA A 43 -2.91 -2.53 -0.21
C ALA A 43 -3.64 -3.17 0.98
N GLU A 44 -3.38 -2.71 2.21
CA GLU A 44 -4.11 -3.17 3.41
C GLU A 44 -5.60 -2.89 3.33
N TYR A 45 -5.98 -1.70 2.81
CA TYR A 45 -7.38 -1.36 2.61
C TYR A 45 -8.04 -2.28 1.60
N ALA A 46 -7.42 -2.44 0.43
CA ALA A 46 -7.89 -3.34 -0.60
C ALA A 46 -8.11 -4.73 0.00
N GLN A 47 -7.11 -5.30 0.70
CA GLN A 47 -7.18 -6.65 1.26
C GLN A 47 -8.35 -6.77 2.24
N LYS A 48 -8.52 -5.78 3.12
CA LYS A 48 -9.64 -5.73 4.08
C LYS A 48 -11.00 -5.65 3.39
N THR A 49 -11.10 -4.99 2.24
CA THR A 49 -12.33 -4.89 1.45
C THR A 49 -12.50 -6.02 0.44
N GLY A 50 -11.71 -7.11 0.53
CA GLY A 50 -11.80 -8.26 -0.37
C GLY A 50 -11.07 -8.10 -1.71
N GLY A 51 -10.29 -7.04 -1.89
CA GLY A 51 -9.42 -6.81 -3.05
C GLY A 51 -7.96 -7.14 -2.70
N GLY A 52 -7.32 -8.10 -3.36
CA GLY A 52 -5.97 -8.51 -2.97
C GLY A 52 -5.46 -9.70 -3.75
N SER A 53 -6.39 -10.40 -4.38
CA SER A 53 -6.15 -11.37 -5.44
C SER A 53 -6.96 -10.98 -6.67
N PHE A 54 -6.44 -11.25 -7.86
CA PHE A 54 -7.26 -11.35 -9.07
C PHE A 54 -8.12 -12.62 -8.94
N SER A 55 -9.23 -12.51 -8.20
CA SER A 55 -10.46 -13.28 -8.35
C SER A 55 -11.31 -13.14 -7.09
N SER A 56 -12.39 -12.38 -7.25
CA SER A 56 -13.64 -12.66 -6.56
C SER A 56 -14.84 -12.26 -7.43
N SER A 57 -14.61 -11.47 -8.48
CA SER A 57 -15.61 -11.18 -9.51
C SER A 57 -15.43 -11.93 -10.84
N TYR A 58 -14.25 -12.51 -11.13
CA TYR A 58 -13.94 -13.08 -12.46
C TYR A 58 -13.38 -14.52 -12.47
N GLY A 59 -13.39 -15.26 -11.35
CA GLY A 59 -12.88 -16.64 -11.31
C GLY A 59 -11.35 -16.74 -11.34
N CYS A 60 -10.80 -17.87 -10.87
CA CYS A 60 -9.37 -18.16 -10.91
C CYS A 60 -8.93 -18.44 -12.35
N TRP A 61 -7.71 -18.06 -12.73
CA TRP A 61 -7.14 -18.47 -14.03
C TRP A 61 -6.92 -19.98 -14.02
N GLU A 62 -7.63 -20.71 -14.87
CA GLU A 62 -7.42 -22.15 -15.06
C GLU A 62 -6.05 -22.37 -15.74
N ASN A 63 -5.28 -23.35 -15.24
CA ASN A 63 -4.01 -23.73 -15.87
C ASN A 63 -4.31 -24.42 -17.20
N CYS A 64 -3.88 -23.82 -18.32
CA CYS A 64 -4.04 -24.36 -19.68
C CYS A 64 -3.24 -25.65 -19.97
N VAL A 65 -2.83 -26.41 -18.95
CA VAL A 65 -2.06 -27.65 -19.12
C VAL A 65 -3.03 -28.82 -19.01
N GLY A 66 -3.76 -29.07 -20.08
CA GLY A 66 -4.69 -30.20 -20.21
C GLY A 66 -5.72 -29.99 -21.31
N ALA A 67 -5.27 -30.02 -22.57
CA ALA A 67 -6.11 -30.22 -23.74
C ALA A 67 -5.81 -31.60 -24.33
#